data_AF-A0A8S9JHX3-F1
#
_entry.id   AF-A0A8S9JHX3-F1
#
_cell.length_a   1.000
_cell.length_b   1.000
_cell.length_c   1.000
_cell.angle_alpha   90.00
_cell.angle_beta   90.00
_cell.angle_gamma   90.00
#
_symmetry.space_group_name_H-M   'P 1'
#
loop_
_entity.id
_entity.type
_entity.pdbx_description
1 polymer ?
#
loop_
_entity_poly.entity_id
_entity_poly.type
_entity_poly.pdbx_seq_one_letter_code
_entity_poly.pdbx_strand_id
1 'polypeptide(L)'
;MAGCVRYVCCFFDLHLAFTAFIHGSWKHVMTKKKLFPFYLPTLSVSSSDLVSKWMGESEKLVSNLFEMARESSPSIIFVDEIDSLCGQRGEGNESEASRRIKTELLVQMQGVGHSDDKVLVLAATNTPYALDQAIRRRFDKRIYIPLPEAKARQHMFKVHLGDTPHNLTESDFEYLGLKTEGFSGSDVSVCVKDVLFEPVRKTQDAMFFFKSRDGTWIPCGPRQPGAIQTTMQDLAAKGLAEKIIPPPITRTDFEKVLARQRPTVSKSDLDVHERFTQEFGEEG
;
A
#
# COMPACT_ATOMS: atom_id res chain seq x y z
N MET A 1 18.77 -32.13 0.23
CA MET A 1 18.76 -30.71 -0.18
C MET A 1 17.65 -30.04 0.62
N ALA A 2 17.98 -29.51 1.80
CA ALA A 2 17.01 -28.90 2.71
C ALA A 2 16.62 -27.52 2.15
N GLY A 3 15.35 -27.37 1.81
CA GLY A 3 14.78 -26.13 1.29
C GLY A 3 14.53 -25.18 2.45
N CYS A 4 15.44 -24.21 2.63
CA CYS A 4 15.12 -23.00 3.34
C CYS A 4 14.73 -21.99 2.27
N VAL A 5 13.49 -21.57 2.25
CA VAL A 5 12.99 -20.65 1.26
C VAL A 5 12.86 -19.30 1.95
N ARG A 6 13.83 -18.40 1.75
CA ARG A 6 13.89 -17.06 2.39
C ARG A 6 13.76 -15.98 1.33
N TYR A 7 12.69 -15.18 1.36
CA TYR A 7 12.45 -14.14 0.35
C TYR A 7 12.57 -12.73 0.90
N VAL A 8 13.36 -11.89 0.22
CA VAL A 8 13.18 -10.44 0.18
C VAL A 8 12.21 -10.12 -0.94
N CYS A 9 11.28 -9.24 -0.64
CA CYS A 9 10.41 -8.62 -1.62
C CYS A 9 10.74 -7.13 -1.66
N CYS A 10 11.38 -6.68 -2.73
CA CYS A 10 11.68 -5.27 -2.92
C CYS A 10 10.40 -4.60 -3.42
N PHE A 11 9.75 -3.86 -2.53
CA PHE A 11 8.55 -3.12 -2.85
C PHE A 11 8.92 -1.75 -3.34
N PHE A 12 8.27 -1.35 -4.43
CA PHE A 12 8.35 0.01 -4.93
C PHE A 12 7.22 0.90 -4.37
N ASP A 13 6.21 0.28 -3.78
CA ASP A 13 5.10 0.94 -3.09
C ASP A 13 4.71 0.11 -1.86
N LEU A 14 5.21 0.52 -0.69
CA LEU A 14 4.90 -0.13 0.59
C LEU A 14 3.39 -0.10 0.91
N HIS A 15 2.64 0.91 0.46
CA HIS A 15 1.20 0.96 0.69
C HIS A 15 0.48 -0.09 -0.16
N LEU A 16 0.91 -0.30 -1.41
CA LEU A 16 0.41 -1.38 -2.23
C LEU A 16 0.83 -2.74 -1.66
N ALA A 17 2.05 -2.87 -1.14
CA ALA A 17 2.55 -4.04 -0.42
C ALA A 17 1.63 -4.42 0.73
N PHE A 18 1.44 -3.47 1.65
CA PHE A 18 0.72 -3.65 2.89
C PHE A 18 -0.78 -3.83 2.64
N THR A 19 -1.35 -3.05 1.72
CA THR A 19 -2.77 -3.20 1.32
C THR A 19 -2.99 -4.54 0.65
N ALA A 20 -2.13 -4.97 -0.29
CA ALA A 20 -2.29 -6.26 -0.93
C ALA A 20 -1.92 -7.43 0.01
N PHE A 21 -1.06 -7.22 1.02
CA PHE A 21 -0.76 -8.21 2.07
C PHE A 21 -1.95 -8.40 3.02
N ILE A 22 -2.52 -7.30 3.54
CA ILE A 22 -3.68 -7.29 4.44
C ILE A 22 -4.97 -7.70 3.72
N HIS A 23 -5.23 -7.17 2.52
CA HIS A 23 -6.46 -7.44 1.76
C HIS A 23 -6.35 -8.68 0.87
N GLY A 24 -5.24 -9.42 0.94
CA GLY A 24 -5.09 -10.70 0.25
C GLY A 24 -4.82 -10.63 -1.25
N SER A 25 -4.64 -9.45 -1.86
CA SER A 25 -4.25 -9.34 -3.27
C SER A 25 -2.85 -9.93 -3.55
N TRP A 26 -1.95 -9.96 -2.55
CA TRP A 26 -0.67 -10.70 -2.59
C TRP A 26 -0.86 -12.21 -2.61
N LYS A 27 -1.94 -12.72 -1.97
CA LYS A 27 -2.25 -14.15 -2.01
C LYS A 27 -2.47 -14.57 -3.45
N HIS A 28 -3.09 -13.75 -4.30
CA HIS A 28 -3.30 -14.10 -5.71
C HIS A 28 -1.98 -14.16 -6.51
N VAL A 29 -1.07 -13.21 -6.32
CA VAL A 29 0.26 -13.20 -6.96
C VAL A 29 1.11 -14.40 -6.50
N MET A 30 1.17 -14.64 -5.19
CA MET A 30 1.89 -15.77 -4.59
C MET A 30 1.25 -17.15 -4.93
N THR A 31 -0.08 -17.22 -5.04
CA THR A 31 -0.83 -18.43 -5.43
C THR A 31 -0.61 -18.77 -6.90
N LYS A 32 -0.55 -17.76 -7.79
CA LYS A 32 -0.22 -17.97 -9.22
C LYS A 32 1.18 -18.55 -9.40
N LYS A 33 2.14 -18.14 -8.56
CA LYS A 33 3.49 -18.72 -8.54
C LYS A 33 3.58 -20.03 -7.73
N LYS A 34 2.46 -20.55 -7.19
CA LYS A 34 2.39 -21.75 -6.32
C LYS A 34 3.33 -21.68 -5.12
N LEU A 35 3.62 -20.49 -4.59
CA LEU A 35 4.60 -20.34 -3.52
C LEU A 35 4.08 -20.87 -2.16
N PHE A 36 2.77 -20.80 -1.86
CA PHE A 36 2.25 -21.22 -0.55
C PHE A 36 0.80 -21.77 -0.56
N PRO A 37 0.48 -22.74 0.32
CA PRO A 37 -0.90 -23.06 0.70
C PRO A 37 -1.50 -21.94 1.59
N PHE A 38 -2.80 -21.73 1.47
CA PHE A 38 -3.57 -20.68 2.15
C PHE A 38 -3.61 -20.86 3.69
N TYR A 39 -3.61 -19.75 4.45
CA TYR A 39 -3.80 -19.65 5.93
C TYR A 39 -2.62 -20.03 6.84
N LEU A 40 -1.41 -19.51 6.60
CA LEU A 40 -0.34 -19.57 7.61
C LEU A 40 -0.47 -18.40 8.62
N PRO A 41 -0.24 -18.63 9.93
CA PRO A 41 -0.06 -17.56 10.91
C PRO A 41 1.04 -16.59 10.47
N THR A 42 0.74 -15.30 10.51
CA THR A 42 1.68 -14.23 10.15
C THR A 42 2.01 -13.38 11.37
N LEU A 43 3.30 -13.23 11.64
CA LEU A 43 3.85 -12.30 12.62
C LEU A 43 4.43 -11.11 11.85
N SER A 44 3.78 -9.94 11.95
CA SER A 44 4.21 -8.72 11.27
C SER A 44 4.92 -7.80 12.25
N VAL A 45 6.09 -7.28 11.86
CA VAL A 45 6.85 -6.29 12.64
C VAL A 45 7.36 -5.19 11.71
N SER A 46 7.33 -3.95 12.20
CA SER A 46 8.02 -2.83 11.58
C SER A 46 9.36 -2.58 12.27
N SER A 47 10.21 -1.80 11.64
CA SER A 47 11.49 -1.38 12.22
C SER A 47 11.33 -0.61 13.54
N SER A 48 10.30 0.24 13.66
CA SER A 48 10.03 0.98 14.89
C SER A 48 9.60 0.08 16.05
N ASP A 49 8.97 -1.07 15.77
CA ASP A 49 8.55 -2.02 16.81
C ASP A 49 9.74 -2.75 17.43
N LEU A 50 10.81 -2.91 16.67
CA LEU A 50 12.02 -3.64 17.09
C LEU A 50 13.06 -2.73 17.75
N VAL A 51 12.92 -1.40 17.66
CA VAL A 51 13.85 -0.44 18.25
C VAL A 51 13.33 0.04 19.60
N SER A 52 13.98 -0.34 20.69
CA SER A 52 13.66 0.14 22.04
C SER A 52 14.76 1.05 22.59
N LYS A 53 14.38 1.95 23.52
CA LYS A 53 15.34 2.86 24.20
C LYS A 53 16.20 2.14 25.25
N TRP A 54 15.84 0.92 25.63
CA TRP A 54 16.47 0.16 26.69
C TRP A 54 17.46 -0.85 26.11
N MET A 55 18.71 -0.77 26.56
CA MET A 55 19.81 -1.61 26.06
C MET A 55 19.53 -3.10 26.28
N GLY A 56 19.55 -3.89 25.21
CA GLY A 56 19.38 -5.36 25.24
C GLY A 56 17.93 -5.86 25.16
N GLU A 57 16.92 -4.98 25.21
CA GLU A 57 15.53 -5.39 24.97
C GLU A 57 15.27 -5.69 23.50
N SER A 58 15.88 -4.91 22.58
CA SER A 58 15.68 -5.07 21.15
C SER A 58 16.16 -6.43 20.60
N GLU A 59 17.28 -6.96 21.12
CA GLU A 59 17.79 -8.29 20.74
C GLU A 59 16.82 -9.39 21.18
N LYS A 60 16.29 -9.28 22.41
CA LYS A 60 15.29 -10.22 22.94
C LYS A 60 14.00 -10.18 22.12
N LEU A 61 13.58 -9.01 21.65
CA LEU A 61 12.40 -8.90 20.77
C LEU A 61 12.59 -9.69 19.47
N VAL A 62 13.76 -9.59 18.83
CA VAL A 62 14.07 -10.38 17.63
C VAL A 62 14.11 -11.87 17.94
N SER A 63 14.78 -12.28 19.02
CA SER A 63 14.82 -13.68 19.45
C SER A 63 13.41 -14.24 19.70
N ASN A 64 12.60 -13.52 20.47
CA ASN A 64 11.22 -13.91 20.80
C ASN A 64 10.33 -13.97 19.55
N LEU A 65 10.50 -13.06 18.61
CA LEU A 65 9.76 -13.08 17.33
C LEU A 65 10.01 -14.39 16.58
N PHE A 66 11.26 -14.81 16.47
CA PHE A 66 11.61 -16.06 15.79
C PHE A 66 11.17 -17.29 16.60
N GLU A 67 11.25 -17.24 17.93
CA GLU A 67 10.74 -18.31 18.80
C GLU A 67 9.23 -18.50 18.65
N MET A 68 8.45 -17.42 18.73
CA MET A 68 7.00 -17.44 18.49
C MET A 68 6.65 -17.94 17.09
N ALA A 69 7.43 -17.56 16.07
CA ALA A 69 7.25 -18.05 14.71
C ALA A 69 7.48 -19.56 14.62
N ARG A 70 8.53 -20.08 15.28
CA ARG A 70 8.83 -21.52 15.34
C ARG A 70 7.76 -22.30 16.09
N GLU A 71 7.24 -21.78 17.19
CA GLU A 71 6.12 -22.39 17.93
C GLU A 71 4.84 -22.43 17.09
N SER A 72 4.62 -21.41 16.27
CA SER A 72 3.46 -21.29 15.39
C SER A 72 3.66 -21.93 14.01
N SER A 73 4.74 -22.68 13.80
CA SER A 73 5.09 -23.25 12.50
C SER A 73 4.02 -24.24 11.98
N PRO A 74 3.66 -24.21 10.68
CA PRO A 74 4.25 -23.37 9.62
C PRO A 74 3.77 -21.92 9.71
N SER A 75 4.68 -20.95 9.64
CA SER A 75 4.37 -19.53 9.87
C SER A 75 5.17 -18.59 8.97
N ILE A 76 4.76 -17.32 8.94
CA ILE A 76 5.40 -16.25 8.17
C ILE A 76 5.80 -15.13 9.13
N ILE A 77 7.06 -14.71 9.08
CA ILE A 77 7.53 -13.46 9.65
C ILE A 77 7.55 -12.43 8.53
N PHE A 78 6.84 -11.31 8.71
CA PHE A 78 6.86 -10.17 7.80
C PHE A 78 7.58 -8.99 8.46
N VAL A 79 8.64 -8.51 7.83
CA VAL A 79 9.44 -7.37 8.29
C VAL A 79 9.30 -6.24 7.29
N ASP A 80 8.64 -5.15 7.69
CA ASP A 80 8.52 -3.97 6.84
C ASP A 80 9.70 -3.00 7.05
N GLU A 81 10.04 -2.25 6.00
CA GLU A 81 11.15 -1.28 5.98
C GLU A 81 12.48 -1.86 6.53
N ILE A 82 12.87 -3.07 6.10
CA ILE A 82 14.05 -3.77 6.65
C ILE A 82 15.35 -2.97 6.48
N ASP A 83 15.44 -2.09 5.50
CA ASP A 83 16.56 -1.17 5.27
C ASP A 83 16.83 -0.23 6.45
N SER A 84 15.80 0.16 7.18
CA SER A 84 15.95 1.00 8.37
C SER A 84 16.63 0.28 9.55
N LEU A 85 16.52 -1.06 9.61
CA LEU A 85 17.23 -1.90 10.59
C LEU A 85 18.59 -2.38 10.06
N CYS A 86 18.66 -2.64 8.75
CA CYS A 86 19.73 -3.40 8.12
C CYS A 86 20.48 -2.62 7.03
N GLY A 87 20.54 -1.29 7.12
CA GLY A 87 21.28 -0.45 6.17
C GLY A 87 22.79 -0.74 6.13
N GLN A 88 23.42 -0.39 5.00
CA GLN A 88 24.87 -0.44 4.80
C GLN A 88 25.59 0.43 5.82
N ARG A 89 26.78 -0.02 6.22
CA ARG A 89 27.62 0.68 7.19
C ARG A 89 28.16 1.99 6.60
N GLY A 90 27.79 3.14 7.16
CA GLY A 90 28.41 4.47 6.96
C GLY A 90 27.38 5.60 7.04
N GLU A 91 27.56 6.74 7.72
CA GLU A 91 28.72 7.41 8.30
C GLU A 91 28.44 7.77 9.78
N GLY A 92 29.30 7.39 10.72
CA GLY A 92 29.39 7.97 12.08
C GLY A 92 28.22 7.85 13.08
N ASN A 93 27.00 7.52 12.63
CA ASN A 93 25.76 7.62 13.42
C ASN A 93 24.99 6.29 13.56
N GLU A 94 25.57 5.17 13.15
CA GLU A 94 24.93 3.86 13.35
C GLU A 94 24.88 3.55 14.86
N SER A 95 23.67 3.52 15.42
CA SER A 95 23.46 3.18 16.82
C SER A 95 23.97 1.77 17.12
N GLU A 96 24.69 1.60 18.23
CA GLU A 96 25.09 0.30 18.77
C GLU A 96 23.88 -0.66 18.90
N ALA A 97 22.68 -0.13 19.15
CA ALA A 97 21.44 -0.92 19.19
C ALA A 97 21.10 -1.51 17.82
N SER A 98 21.23 -0.75 16.72
CA SER A 98 20.96 -1.23 15.36
C SER A 98 21.95 -2.32 14.94
N ARG A 99 23.23 -2.17 15.30
CA ARG A 99 24.26 -3.20 15.04
C ARG A 99 23.94 -4.53 15.69
N ARG A 100 23.47 -4.47 16.94
CA ARG A 100 23.08 -5.63 17.74
C ARG A 100 21.85 -6.32 17.16
N ILE A 101 20.79 -5.57 16.85
CA ILE A 101 19.58 -6.08 16.18
C ILE A 101 19.94 -6.78 14.86
N LYS A 102 20.77 -6.14 14.03
CA LYS A 102 21.23 -6.72 12.75
C LYS A 102 22.02 -8.02 12.96
N THR A 103 22.88 -8.06 13.98
CA THR A 103 23.64 -9.27 14.31
C THR A 103 22.71 -10.40 14.75
N GLU A 104 21.74 -10.09 15.63
CA GLU A 104 20.76 -11.06 16.10
C GLU A 104 19.88 -11.58 14.96
N LEU A 105 19.40 -10.70 14.08
CA LEU A 105 18.63 -11.09 12.90
C LEU A 105 19.42 -12.04 11.99
N LEU A 106 20.72 -11.78 11.77
CA LEU A 106 21.60 -12.67 11.01
C LEU A 106 21.75 -14.06 11.66
N VAL A 107 21.88 -14.11 12.99
CA VAL A 107 21.99 -15.36 13.76
C VAL A 107 20.70 -16.16 13.67
N GLN A 108 19.55 -15.52 13.89
CA GLN A 108 18.23 -16.15 13.80
C GLN A 108 17.95 -16.64 12.38
N MET A 109 18.23 -15.82 11.37
CA MET A 109 18.13 -16.23 9.96
C MET A 109 19.14 -17.32 9.59
N GLN A 110 20.22 -17.55 10.33
CA GLN A 110 21.14 -18.64 10.01
C GLN A 110 20.62 -20.01 10.52
N GLY A 111 19.67 -20.01 11.45
CA GLY A 111 19.09 -21.24 12.01
C GLY A 111 20.08 -22.03 12.87
N VAL A 112 21.07 -21.35 13.47
CA VAL A 112 22.05 -22.03 14.32
C VAL A 112 21.32 -22.65 15.53
N GLY A 113 21.28 -23.97 15.58
CA GLY A 113 20.67 -24.74 16.67
C GLY A 113 19.17 -25.06 16.51
N HIS A 114 18.52 -24.70 15.39
CA HIS A 114 17.08 -24.91 15.20
C HIS A 114 16.74 -25.36 13.76
N SER A 115 15.69 -26.17 13.60
CA SER A 115 15.15 -26.52 12.27
C SER A 115 14.17 -25.44 11.80
N ASP A 116 14.64 -24.51 10.96
CA ASP A 116 13.81 -23.42 10.41
C ASP A 116 13.02 -23.82 9.14
N ASP A 117 12.90 -25.12 8.84
CA ASP A 117 12.35 -25.64 7.57
C ASP A 117 10.87 -25.26 7.31
N LYS A 118 10.19 -24.63 8.28
CA LYS A 118 8.76 -24.27 8.21
C LYS A 118 8.46 -22.81 8.59
N VAL A 119 9.49 -21.98 8.81
CA VAL A 119 9.33 -20.55 9.08
C VAL A 119 9.79 -19.77 7.85
N LEU A 120 8.88 -19.01 7.26
CA LEU A 120 9.17 -18.14 6.14
C LEU A 120 9.47 -16.73 6.63
N VAL A 121 10.59 -16.14 6.18
CA VAL A 121 10.84 -14.71 6.38
C VAL A 121 10.56 -13.97 5.08
N LEU A 122 9.65 -12.99 5.15
CA LEU A 122 9.35 -12.00 4.12
C LEU A 122 9.80 -10.64 4.62
N ALA A 123 10.59 -9.93 3.81
CA ALA A 123 11.02 -8.58 4.14
C ALA A 123 10.71 -7.60 3.00
N ALA A 124 10.26 -6.40 3.34
CA ALA A 124 9.95 -5.32 2.42
C ALA A 124 10.94 -4.16 2.55
N THR A 125 11.33 -3.55 1.42
CA THR A 125 12.20 -2.37 1.39
C THR A 125 12.01 -1.57 0.10
N ASN A 126 12.06 -0.23 0.23
CA ASN A 126 12.12 0.72 -0.89
C ASN A 126 13.57 1.02 -1.33
N THR A 127 14.58 0.68 -0.54
CA THR A 127 15.99 1.02 -0.84
C THR A 127 16.88 -0.23 -0.85
N PRO A 128 16.65 -1.19 -1.77
CA PRO A 128 17.35 -2.47 -1.73
C PRO A 128 18.86 -2.35 -1.98
N TYR A 129 19.29 -1.28 -2.64
CA TYR A 129 20.69 -0.91 -2.83
C TYR A 129 21.38 -0.44 -1.54
N ALA A 130 20.62 0.07 -0.56
CA ALA A 130 21.13 0.51 0.73
C ALA A 130 21.18 -0.64 1.76
N LEU A 131 20.68 -1.83 1.43
CA LEU A 131 20.67 -2.97 2.33
C LEU A 131 22.09 -3.54 2.53
N ASP A 132 22.42 -3.87 3.78
CA ASP A 132 23.69 -4.50 4.15
C ASP A 132 23.94 -5.78 3.36
N GLN A 133 25.18 -5.96 2.90
CA GLN A 133 25.54 -7.08 2.03
C GLN A 133 25.35 -8.45 2.70
N ALA A 134 25.59 -8.56 4.01
CA ALA A 134 25.42 -9.81 4.74
C ALA A 134 23.94 -10.19 4.85
N ILE A 135 23.08 -9.23 5.17
CA ILE A 135 21.62 -9.42 5.21
C ILE A 135 21.10 -9.76 3.82
N ARG A 136 21.50 -9.00 2.79
CA ARG A 136 21.10 -9.26 1.39
C ARG A 136 21.47 -10.68 0.94
N ARG A 137 22.61 -11.23 1.38
CA ARG A 137 23.04 -12.61 1.09
C ARG A 137 22.23 -13.69 1.80
N ARG A 138 21.51 -13.36 2.88
CA ARG A 138 20.66 -14.30 3.62
C ARG A 138 19.27 -14.46 3.02
N PHE A 139 18.89 -13.55 2.13
CA PHE A 139 17.70 -13.70 1.31
C PHE A 139 18.05 -14.42 0.02
N ASP A 140 17.55 -15.65 -0.09
CA ASP A 140 17.80 -16.56 -1.21
C ASP A 140 17.17 -16.04 -2.49
N LYS A 141 16.10 -15.26 -2.35
CA LYS A 141 15.26 -14.77 -3.44
C LYS A 141 14.93 -13.31 -3.21
N ARG A 142 15.05 -12.51 -4.28
CA ARG A 142 14.88 -11.05 -4.23
C ARG A 142 13.95 -10.66 -5.37
N ILE A 143 12.70 -10.44 -5.04
CA ILE A 143 11.65 -10.21 -6.02
C ILE A 143 11.46 -8.70 -6.20
N TYR A 144 11.59 -8.21 -7.43
CA TYR A 144 11.24 -6.83 -7.77
C TYR A 144 9.75 -6.73 -8.13
N ILE A 145 9.07 -5.74 -7.57
CA ILE A 145 7.67 -5.45 -7.88
C ILE A 145 7.60 -4.11 -8.62
N PRO A 146 7.27 -4.11 -9.92
CA PRO A 146 7.17 -2.90 -10.70
C PRO A 146 5.90 -2.11 -10.35
N LEU A 147 5.81 -0.89 -10.90
CA LEU A 147 4.57 -0.13 -10.91
C LEU A 147 3.43 -0.91 -11.60
N PRO A 148 2.18 -0.72 -11.14
CA PRO A 148 1.04 -1.44 -11.69
C PRO A 148 0.79 -1.05 -13.15
N GLU A 149 0.48 -2.03 -14.00
CA GLU A 149 0.04 -1.80 -15.38
C GLU A 149 -1.35 -1.14 -15.46
N ALA A 150 -1.73 -0.66 -16.65
CA ALA A 150 -3.02 0.01 -16.87
C ALA A 150 -4.23 -0.80 -16.39
N LYS A 151 -4.27 -2.11 -16.67
CA LYS A 151 -5.37 -2.99 -16.19
C LYS A 151 -5.37 -3.15 -14.67
N ALA A 152 -4.20 -3.19 -14.05
CA ALA A 152 -4.10 -3.23 -12.59
C ALA A 152 -4.59 -1.92 -11.97
N ARG A 153 -4.19 -0.77 -12.53
CA ARG A 153 -4.68 0.55 -12.09
C ARG A 153 -6.18 0.71 -12.26
N GLN A 154 -6.75 0.26 -13.39
CA GLN A 154 -8.21 0.19 -13.60
C GLN A 154 -8.90 -0.57 -12.45
N HIS A 155 -8.37 -1.74 -12.08
CA HIS A 155 -8.91 -2.52 -10.98
C HIS A 155 -8.74 -1.79 -9.63
N MET A 156 -7.59 -1.17 -9.38
CA MET A 156 -7.34 -0.38 -8.16
C MET A 156 -8.34 0.77 -8.01
N PHE A 157 -8.67 1.49 -9.07
CA PHE A 157 -9.69 2.54 -9.04
C PHE A 157 -11.04 2.00 -8.58
N LYS A 158 -11.47 0.84 -9.08
CA LYS A 158 -12.73 0.20 -8.65
C LYS A 158 -12.69 -0.20 -7.19
N VAL A 159 -11.60 -0.83 -6.76
CA VAL A 159 -11.42 -1.29 -5.37
C VAL A 159 -11.45 -0.10 -4.40
N HIS A 160 -10.73 0.97 -4.71
CA HIS A 160 -10.67 2.15 -3.85
C HIS A 160 -11.98 2.95 -3.84
N LEU A 161 -12.75 2.93 -4.92
CA LEU A 161 -14.05 3.59 -4.98
C LEU A 161 -15.12 2.82 -4.18
N GLY A 162 -15.00 1.49 -4.11
CA GLY A 162 -15.87 0.61 -3.33
C GLY A 162 -17.33 0.76 -3.72
N ASP A 163 -18.21 0.81 -2.73
CA ASP A 163 -19.67 0.96 -2.91
C ASP A 163 -20.11 2.43 -3.00
N THR A 164 -19.18 3.37 -3.17
CA THR A 164 -19.51 4.80 -3.24
C THR A 164 -20.38 5.08 -4.49
N PRO A 165 -21.53 5.78 -4.37
CA PRO A 165 -22.37 6.07 -5.52
C PRO A 165 -21.64 6.84 -6.62
N HIS A 166 -21.62 6.26 -7.82
CA HIS A 166 -20.95 6.83 -8.99
C HIS A 166 -21.69 6.52 -10.29
N ASN A 167 -21.50 7.37 -11.31
CA ASN A 167 -22.03 7.19 -12.66
C ASN A 167 -20.96 6.73 -13.66
N LEU A 168 -19.85 6.16 -13.17
CA LEU A 168 -18.76 5.65 -14.01
C LEU A 168 -19.13 4.32 -14.69
N THR A 169 -18.76 4.19 -15.96
CA THR A 169 -18.86 2.97 -16.76
C THR A 169 -17.55 2.18 -16.74
N GLU A 170 -17.57 0.95 -17.24
CA GLU A 170 -16.35 0.15 -17.43
C GLU A 170 -15.30 0.89 -18.28
N SER A 171 -15.75 1.54 -19.35
CA SER A 171 -14.88 2.31 -20.24
C SER A 171 -14.25 3.53 -19.55
N ASP A 172 -14.90 4.08 -18.52
CA ASP A 172 -14.31 5.17 -17.73
C ASP A 172 -13.17 4.65 -16.86
N PHE A 173 -13.31 3.47 -16.24
CA PHE A 173 -12.22 2.86 -15.48
C PHE A 173 -11.04 2.46 -16.37
N GLU A 174 -11.29 1.96 -17.58
CA GLU A 174 -10.24 1.69 -18.58
C GLU A 174 -9.49 2.98 -18.94
N TYR A 175 -10.23 4.06 -19.19
CA TYR A 175 -9.66 5.38 -19.44
C TYR A 175 -8.80 5.88 -18.27
N LEU A 176 -9.28 5.73 -17.02
CA LEU A 176 -8.51 6.11 -15.83
C LEU A 176 -7.22 5.30 -15.72
N GLY A 177 -7.28 3.98 -15.96
CA GLY A 177 -6.09 3.12 -15.94
C GLY A 177 -5.03 3.53 -16.98
N LEU A 178 -5.46 3.93 -18.18
CA LEU A 178 -4.56 4.45 -19.23
C LEU A 178 -4.01 5.84 -18.90
N LYS A 179 -4.82 6.72 -18.31
CA LYS A 179 -4.41 8.10 -18.00
C LYS A 179 -3.43 8.23 -16.84
N THR A 180 -3.35 7.22 -15.99
CA THR A 180 -2.47 7.23 -14.80
C THR A 180 -1.19 6.43 -14.99
N GLU A 181 -0.60 6.47 -16.18
CA GLU A 181 0.72 5.90 -16.40
C GLU A 181 1.76 6.47 -15.41
N GLY A 182 2.55 5.58 -14.81
CA GLY A 182 3.52 5.93 -13.77
C GLY A 182 2.94 6.03 -12.36
N PHE A 183 1.62 5.94 -12.17
CA PHE A 183 1.04 6.00 -10.83
C PHE A 183 1.31 4.71 -10.05
N SER A 184 1.73 4.88 -8.80
CA SER A 184 1.75 3.82 -7.79
C SER A 184 0.34 3.52 -7.26
N GLY A 185 0.18 2.45 -6.48
CA GLY A 185 -1.06 2.18 -5.76
C GLY A 185 -1.39 3.28 -4.74
N SER A 186 -0.38 3.84 -4.09
CA SER A 186 -0.49 5.03 -3.25
C SER A 186 -1.07 6.22 -4.02
N ASP A 187 -0.55 6.51 -5.21
CA ASP A 187 -1.04 7.62 -6.04
C ASP A 187 -2.51 7.42 -6.43
N VAL A 188 -2.90 6.21 -6.82
CA VAL A 188 -4.31 5.87 -7.14
C VAL A 188 -5.21 6.04 -5.91
N SER A 189 -4.77 5.57 -4.74
CA SER A 189 -5.49 5.71 -3.47
C SER A 189 -5.70 7.19 -3.10
N VAL A 190 -4.67 8.02 -3.21
CA VAL A 190 -4.75 9.47 -2.98
C VAL A 190 -5.67 10.15 -4.00
N CYS A 191 -5.59 9.77 -5.27
CA CYS A 191 -6.51 10.22 -6.33
C CYS A 191 -7.97 9.97 -5.96
N VAL A 192 -8.31 8.73 -5.61
CA VAL A 192 -9.68 8.38 -5.25
C VAL A 192 -10.12 9.11 -3.99
N LYS A 193 -9.29 9.18 -2.94
CA LYS A 193 -9.60 9.95 -1.72
C LYS A 193 -9.94 11.41 -2.03
N ASP A 194 -9.18 12.06 -2.91
CA ASP A 194 -9.46 13.44 -3.33
C ASP A 194 -10.79 13.57 -4.09
N VAL A 195 -11.13 12.57 -4.92
CA VAL A 195 -12.38 12.53 -5.70
C VAL A 195 -13.59 12.30 -4.79
N LEU A 196 -13.46 11.51 -3.73
CA LEU A 196 -14.56 11.27 -2.76
C LEU A 196 -15.07 12.58 -2.12
N PHE A 197 -14.25 13.62 -2.06
CA PHE A 197 -14.65 14.95 -1.57
C PHE A 197 -15.29 15.86 -2.63
N GLU A 198 -15.22 15.54 -3.92
CA GLU A 198 -15.81 16.39 -4.98
C GLU A 198 -17.33 16.52 -4.88
N PRO A 199 -18.12 15.46 -4.60
CA PRO A 199 -19.56 15.61 -4.34
C PRO A 199 -19.88 16.57 -3.19
N VAL A 200 -19.07 16.56 -2.13
CA VAL A 200 -19.24 17.45 -0.98
C VAL A 200 -18.96 18.90 -1.38
N ARG A 201 -17.85 19.15 -2.09
CA ARG A 201 -17.50 20.48 -2.62
C ARG A 201 -18.59 21.00 -3.55
N LYS A 202 -19.07 20.19 -4.49
CA LYS A 202 -20.20 20.53 -5.38
C LYS A 202 -21.46 20.90 -4.61
N THR A 203 -21.76 20.20 -3.53
CA THR A 203 -22.94 20.45 -2.69
C THR A 203 -22.80 21.75 -1.91
N GLN A 204 -21.60 22.04 -1.40
CA GLN A 204 -21.30 23.29 -0.68
C GLN A 204 -21.36 24.51 -1.60
N ASP A 205 -20.83 24.39 -2.81
CA ASP A 205 -20.76 25.48 -3.80
C ASP A 205 -22.07 25.63 -4.61
N ALA A 206 -23.05 24.74 -4.42
CA ALA A 206 -24.30 24.76 -5.17
C ALA A 206 -25.18 25.96 -4.78
N MET A 207 -25.63 26.69 -5.81
CA MET A 207 -26.60 27.78 -5.68
C MET A 207 -28.03 27.37 -6.02
N PHE A 208 -28.21 26.17 -6.56
CA PHE A 208 -29.50 25.63 -6.97
C PHE A 208 -29.64 24.19 -6.52
N PHE A 209 -30.80 23.85 -6.00
CA PHE A 209 -31.18 22.48 -5.64
C PHE A 209 -32.57 22.17 -6.19
N PHE A 210 -32.83 20.91 -6.48
CA PHE A 210 -34.18 20.44 -6.75
C PHE A 210 -34.61 19.46 -5.65
N LYS A 211 -35.91 19.43 -5.39
CA LYS A 211 -36.52 18.52 -4.42
C LYS A 211 -36.99 17.26 -5.15
N SER A 212 -36.45 16.11 -4.76
CA SER A 212 -36.94 14.81 -5.26
C SER A 212 -38.32 14.49 -4.67
N ARG A 213 -39.01 13.52 -5.29
CA ARG A 213 -40.32 13.03 -4.82
C ARG A 213 -40.26 12.49 -3.39
N ASP A 214 -39.11 11.94 -3.01
CA ASP A 214 -38.84 11.38 -1.68
C ASP A 214 -38.53 12.45 -0.62
N GLY A 215 -38.61 13.73 -0.99
CA GLY A 215 -38.38 14.86 -0.10
C GLY A 215 -36.91 15.20 0.15
N THR A 216 -35.99 14.55 -0.56
CA THR A 216 -34.55 14.81 -0.54
C THR A 216 -34.18 15.98 -1.47
N TRP A 217 -33.08 16.66 -1.15
CA TRP A 217 -32.56 17.81 -1.88
C TRP A 217 -31.24 17.44 -2.54
N ILE A 218 -31.15 17.63 -3.84
CA ILE A 218 -29.96 17.29 -4.63
C ILE A 218 -29.51 18.56 -5.36
N PRO A 219 -28.20 18.90 -5.33
CA PRO A 219 -27.69 20.06 -6.04
C PRO A 219 -27.86 19.89 -7.55
N CYS A 220 -28.23 20.97 -8.24
CA CYS A 220 -28.47 20.96 -9.68
C CYS A 220 -28.01 22.26 -10.36
N GLY A 221 -28.03 22.25 -11.70
CA GLY A 221 -27.80 23.46 -12.49
C GLY A 221 -29.05 24.35 -12.57
N PRO A 222 -28.89 25.64 -12.94
CA PRO A 222 -29.99 26.62 -13.02
C PRO A 222 -31.03 26.30 -14.10
N ARG A 223 -30.68 25.47 -15.10
CA ARG A 223 -31.54 25.12 -16.23
C ARG A 223 -32.37 23.84 -15.99
N GLN A 224 -32.17 23.17 -14.86
CA GLN A 224 -32.89 21.93 -14.58
C GLN A 224 -34.37 22.24 -14.22
N PRO A 225 -35.35 21.51 -14.79
CA PRO A 225 -36.74 21.65 -14.38
C PRO A 225 -36.92 21.41 -12.87
N GLY A 226 -37.56 22.35 -12.18
CA GLY A 226 -37.73 22.28 -10.72
C GLY A 226 -36.52 22.73 -9.91
N ALA A 227 -35.52 23.36 -10.53
CA ALA A 227 -34.42 24.01 -9.82
C ALA A 227 -34.93 25.19 -8.98
N ILE A 228 -34.57 25.18 -7.70
CA ILE A 228 -34.88 26.22 -6.73
C ILE A 228 -33.55 26.86 -6.34
N GLN A 229 -33.45 28.18 -6.45
CA GLN A 229 -32.28 28.92 -6.00
C GLN A 229 -32.24 28.93 -4.47
N THR A 230 -31.31 28.16 -3.90
CA THR A 230 -31.10 28.02 -2.45
C THR A 230 -29.69 27.49 -2.22
N THR A 231 -29.10 27.77 -1.08
CA THR A 231 -27.79 27.21 -0.70
C THR A 231 -27.94 26.05 0.28
N MET A 232 -26.87 25.29 0.49
CA MET A 232 -26.78 24.28 1.55
C MET A 232 -27.06 24.89 2.94
N GLN A 233 -26.56 26.11 3.20
CA GLN A 233 -26.72 26.82 4.46
C GLN A 233 -28.18 27.21 4.71
N ASP A 234 -28.88 27.67 3.68
CA ASP A 234 -30.31 28.01 3.77
C ASP A 234 -31.17 26.77 4.05
N LEU A 235 -30.83 25.64 3.43
CA LEU A 235 -31.49 24.35 3.68
C LEU A 235 -31.19 23.86 5.11
N ALA A 236 -29.96 24.00 5.57
CA ALA A 236 -29.56 23.64 6.93
C ALA A 236 -30.28 24.49 7.99
N ALA A 237 -30.41 25.82 7.78
CA ALA A 237 -31.15 26.72 8.67
C ALA A 237 -32.64 26.36 8.79
N LYS A 238 -33.21 25.71 7.77
CA LYS A 238 -34.58 25.18 7.76
C LYS A 238 -34.70 23.78 8.38
N GLY A 239 -33.62 23.23 8.95
CA GLY A 239 -33.59 21.87 9.51
C GLY A 239 -33.63 20.77 8.45
N LEU A 240 -33.21 21.06 7.21
CA LEU A 240 -33.26 20.11 6.09
C LEU A 240 -31.88 19.55 5.71
N ALA A 241 -30.85 19.78 6.55
CA ALA A 241 -29.47 19.35 6.28
C ALA A 241 -29.36 17.84 6.01
N GLU A 242 -30.03 17.00 6.81
CA GLU A 242 -30.01 15.54 6.68
C GLU A 242 -30.69 15.02 5.40
N LYS A 243 -31.51 15.86 4.76
CA LYS A 243 -32.20 15.52 3.51
C LYS A 243 -31.38 15.89 2.27
N ILE A 244 -30.21 16.48 2.43
CA ILE A 244 -29.32 16.84 1.32
C ILE A 244 -28.53 15.60 0.92
N ILE A 245 -28.66 15.22 -0.35
CA ILE A 245 -27.93 14.09 -0.94
C ILE A 245 -26.90 14.66 -1.93
N PRO A 246 -25.60 14.41 -1.72
CA PRO A 246 -24.57 14.79 -2.67
C PRO A 246 -24.77 14.09 -4.03
N PRO A 247 -24.34 14.72 -5.14
CA PRO A 247 -24.43 14.11 -6.45
C PRO A 247 -23.47 12.91 -6.54
N PRO A 248 -23.78 11.88 -7.34
CA PRO A 248 -22.85 10.77 -7.54
C PRO A 248 -21.55 11.24 -8.18
N ILE A 249 -20.47 10.49 -7.93
CA ILE A 249 -19.16 10.75 -8.53
C ILE A 249 -19.23 10.52 -10.05
N THR A 250 -18.59 11.40 -10.80
CA THR A 250 -18.55 11.38 -12.26
C THR A 250 -17.11 11.36 -12.78
N ARG A 251 -16.93 11.02 -14.05
CA ARG A 251 -15.61 11.04 -14.69
C ARG A 251 -14.95 12.43 -14.65
N THR A 252 -15.72 13.49 -14.76
CA THR A 252 -15.19 14.87 -14.71
C THR A 252 -14.59 15.22 -13.36
N ASP A 253 -15.03 14.56 -12.28
CA ASP A 253 -14.41 14.69 -10.95
C ASP A 253 -12.99 14.12 -10.94
N PHE A 254 -12.82 12.94 -11.54
CA PHE A 254 -11.50 12.35 -11.74
C PHE A 254 -10.61 13.22 -12.63
N GLU A 255 -11.13 13.74 -13.74
CA GLU A 255 -10.34 14.61 -14.63
C GLU A 255 -9.87 15.88 -13.92
N LYS A 256 -10.73 16.48 -13.09
CA LYS A 256 -10.37 17.65 -12.27
C LYS A 256 -9.27 17.33 -11.25
N VAL A 257 -9.35 16.18 -10.58
CA VAL A 257 -8.34 15.76 -9.60
C VAL A 257 -7.03 15.37 -10.29
N LEU A 258 -7.09 14.61 -11.38
CA LEU A 258 -5.92 14.19 -12.14
C LEU A 258 -5.17 15.36 -12.78
N ALA A 259 -5.85 16.45 -13.14
CA ALA A 259 -5.21 17.64 -13.71
C ALA A 259 -4.18 18.31 -12.77
N ARG A 260 -4.29 18.08 -11.45
CA ARG A 260 -3.38 18.64 -10.44
C ARG A 260 -2.45 17.62 -9.79
N GLN A 261 -2.66 16.33 -10.06
CA GLN A 261 -1.83 15.27 -9.48
C GLN A 261 -0.65 14.93 -10.37
N ARG A 262 0.45 14.49 -9.74
CA ARG A 262 1.65 14.00 -10.42
C ARG A 262 2.04 12.66 -9.80
N PRO A 263 2.64 11.73 -10.58
CA PRO A 263 3.20 10.51 -10.03
C PRO A 263 4.22 10.83 -8.93
N THR A 264 4.16 10.11 -7.81
CA THR A 264 5.14 10.27 -6.72
C THR A 264 6.50 9.69 -7.12
N VAL A 265 6.51 8.77 -8.08
CA VAL A 265 7.68 8.05 -8.55
C VAL A 265 8.28 8.74 -9.77
N SER A 266 9.60 8.95 -9.76
CA SER A 266 10.32 9.40 -10.95
C SER A 266 10.86 8.24 -11.79
N LYS A 267 11.12 8.50 -13.07
CA LYS A 267 11.77 7.54 -13.97
C LYS A 267 13.20 7.18 -13.50
N SER A 268 13.93 8.15 -12.95
CA SER A 268 15.28 7.90 -12.41
C SER A 268 15.26 6.92 -11.23
N ASP A 269 14.20 6.94 -10.41
CA ASP A 269 14.07 5.97 -9.32
C ASP A 269 13.89 4.56 -9.89
N LEU A 270 13.01 4.41 -10.89
CA LEU A 270 12.80 3.14 -11.59
C LEU A 270 14.09 2.59 -12.21
N ASP A 271 14.88 3.44 -12.87
CA ASP A 271 16.17 3.05 -13.47
C ASP A 271 17.17 2.52 -12.41
N VAL A 272 17.13 3.03 -11.17
CA VAL A 272 17.95 2.49 -10.06
C VAL A 272 17.47 1.10 -9.67
N HIS A 273 16.16 0.89 -9.56
CA HIS A 273 15.60 -0.41 -9.22
C HIS A 273 15.81 -1.45 -10.32
N GLU A 274 15.64 -1.09 -11.59
CA GLU A 274 15.87 -1.98 -12.73
C GLU A 274 17.33 -2.44 -12.78
N ARG A 275 18.29 -1.51 -12.61
CA ARG A 275 19.71 -1.86 -12.53
C ARG A 275 20.01 -2.80 -11.37
N PHE A 276 19.48 -2.50 -10.18
CA PHE A 276 19.67 -3.37 -9.02
C PHE A 276 19.08 -4.77 -9.25
N THR A 277 17.91 -4.86 -9.88
CA THR A 277 17.25 -6.13 -10.20
C THR A 277 18.06 -6.93 -11.22
N GLN A 278 18.63 -6.29 -12.25
CA GLN A 278 19.51 -6.95 -13.21
C GLN A 278 20.77 -7.52 -12.57
N GLU A 279 21.34 -6.82 -11.59
CA GLU A 279 22.58 -7.25 -10.91
C GLU A 279 22.35 -8.30 -9.83
N PHE A 280 21.25 -8.20 -9.08
CA PHE A 280 21.08 -8.96 -7.82
C PHE A 280 19.71 -9.62 -7.64
N GLY A 281 18.74 -9.36 -8.50
CA GLY A 281 17.34 -9.75 -8.33
C GLY A 281 16.87 -10.91 -9.22
N GLU A 282 15.62 -11.30 -9.00
CA GLU A 282 14.82 -12.12 -9.91
C GLU A 282 13.52 -11.35 -10.25
N GLU A 283 13.00 -11.55 -11.47
CA GLU A 283 11.76 -10.90 -11.89
C GLU A 283 10.53 -11.49 -11.15
N GLY A 284 9.70 -10.57 -10.66
CA GLY A 284 8.50 -10.83 -9.85
C GLY A 284 7.26 -11.23 -10.60
#